data_AF-F2UHY1-F1
#
_entry.id   AF-F2UHY1-F1
#
_cell.length_a   1.000
_cell.length_b   1.000
_cell.length_c   1.000
_cell.angle_alpha   90.00
_cell.angle_beta   90.00
_cell.angle_gamma   90.00
#
_symmetry.space_group_name_H-M   'P 1'
#
loop_
_entity.id
_entity.type
_entity.pdbx_description
1 polymer ?
#
loop_
_entity_poly.entity_id
_entity_poly.type
_entity_poly.pdbx_seq_one_letter_code
_entity_poly.pdbx_strand_id
1 'polypeptide(L)'
;MSTSTLQDRPRPGGFPTINYARNVPKRGPSGLAIVLGGAAVFVLGMYKINEGRRQRKLLHQENVNSRLVLEPFLNAEKDRRYIQQVAEQLEAESIIMRDVKGWKVGERVYNTDRFIPPAQRLDVEYKHK
;
A
#
# COMPACT_ATOMS: atom_id res chain seq x y z
N MET A 1 13.34 82.56 58.14
CA MET A 1 13.29 82.35 56.68
C MET A 1 13.10 80.86 56.44
N SER A 2 11.89 80.40 56.10
CA SER A 2 11.67 78.99 55.73
C SER A 2 11.99 78.82 54.24
N THR A 3 13.05 78.09 53.92
CA THR A 3 13.43 77.74 52.56
C THR A 3 12.46 76.67 52.03
N SER A 4 11.46 77.08 51.26
CA SER A 4 10.52 76.17 50.59
C SER A 4 11.24 75.34 49.52
N THR A 5 11.36 74.02 49.72
CA THR A 5 11.91 73.11 48.73
C THR A 5 10.87 72.76 47.66
N LEU A 6 11.29 72.72 46.39
CA LEU A 6 10.45 72.25 45.29
C LEU A 6 10.29 70.73 45.42
N GLN A 7 9.15 70.30 45.97
CA GLN A 7 8.82 68.89 46.12
C GLN A 7 8.21 68.34 44.83
N ASP A 8 8.62 67.13 44.43
CA ASP A 8 8.00 66.46 43.29
C ASP A 8 6.54 66.13 43.61
N ARG A 9 5.63 66.58 42.76
CA ARG A 9 4.17 66.52 42.94
C ARG A 9 3.51 66.20 41.61
N PRO A 10 2.37 65.47 41.63
CA PRO A 10 1.60 65.24 40.42
C PRO A 10 1.19 66.59 39.83
N ARG A 11 1.14 66.66 38.50
CA ARG A 11 0.68 67.86 37.79
C ARG A 11 -0.73 68.24 38.25
N PRO A 12 -1.08 69.53 38.33
CA PRO A 12 -2.44 69.96 38.61
C PRO A 12 -3.37 69.41 37.51
N GLY A 13 -4.19 68.41 37.84
CA GLY A 13 -4.99 67.62 36.89
C GLY A 13 -4.81 66.09 36.98
N GLY A 14 -3.81 65.61 37.72
CA GLY A 14 -3.59 64.18 37.94
C GLY A 14 -3.00 63.43 36.74
N PHE A 15 -2.87 62.10 36.86
CA PHE A 15 -2.40 61.23 35.78
C PHE A 15 -3.59 60.70 34.96
N PRO A 16 -3.38 60.38 33.66
CA PRO A 16 -4.42 59.72 32.88
C PRO A 16 -4.83 58.39 33.50
N THR A 17 -6.08 57.99 33.28
CA THR A 17 -6.56 56.70 33.76
C THR A 17 -5.81 55.56 33.07
N ILE A 18 -5.19 54.70 33.86
CA ILE A 18 -4.48 53.52 33.37
C ILE A 18 -5.47 52.36 33.43
N ASN A 19 -5.71 51.72 32.28
CA ASN A 19 -6.52 50.51 32.22
C ASN A 19 -5.76 49.36 32.88
N TYR A 20 -6.06 49.10 34.15
CA TYR A 20 -5.48 48.01 34.94
C TYR A 20 -6.22 46.68 34.73
N ALA A 21 -7.43 46.72 34.16
CA ALA A 21 -8.24 45.54 33.90
C ALA A 21 -7.70 44.75 32.68
N ARG A 22 -7.82 43.42 32.76
CA ARG A 22 -7.44 42.51 31.66
C ARG A 22 -8.34 42.74 30.45
N ASN A 23 -7.78 43.24 29.34
CA ASN A 23 -8.46 43.40 28.07
C ASN A 23 -8.08 42.29 27.07
N VAL A 24 -8.73 41.12 27.17
CA VAL A 24 -8.53 40.03 26.20
C VAL A 24 -9.75 39.96 25.26
N PRO A 25 -9.60 40.36 23.98
CA PRO A 25 -10.70 40.27 23.03
C PRO A 25 -11.02 38.81 22.70
N LYS A 26 -12.31 38.49 22.56
CA LYS A 26 -12.74 37.19 22.03
C LYS A 26 -12.41 37.14 20.54
N ARG A 27 -11.31 36.47 20.19
CA ARG A 27 -10.84 36.30 18.81
C ARG A 27 -11.25 34.93 18.29
N GLY A 28 -11.64 34.89 17.02
CA GLY A 28 -11.95 33.66 16.30
C GLY A 28 -13.45 33.41 16.10
N PRO A 29 -13.79 32.49 15.17
CA PRO A 29 -15.16 32.10 14.91
C PRO A 29 -15.75 31.33 16.10
N SER A 30 -17.08 31.34 16.20
CA SER A 30 -17.80 30.55 17.21
C SER A 30 -17.48 29.04 17.07
N GLY A 31 -17.49 28.29 18.17
CA GLY A 31 -17.23 26.85 18.15
C GLY A 31 -18.14 26.08 17.19
N LEU A 32 -19.42 26.49 17.09
CA LEU A 32 -20.37 25.92 16.13
C LEU A 32 -19.95 26.18 14.68
N ALA A 33 -19.41 27.35 14.38
CA ALA A 33 -18.94 27.67 13.04
C ALA A 33 -17.70 26.82 12.66
N ILE A 34 -16.82 26.53 13.61
CA ILE A 34 -15.68 25.63 13.40
C ILE A 34 -16.15 24.21 13.11
N VAL A 35 -17.10 23.69 13.91
CA VAL A 35 -17.64 22.34 13.73
C VAL A 35 -18.35 22.21 12.39
N LEU A 36 -19.20 23.17 12.02
CA LEU A 36 -19.88 23.16 10.72
C LEU A 36 -18.90 23.29 9.55
N GLY A 37 -17.89 24.15 9.67
CA GLY A 37 -16.84 24.29 8.67
C GLY A 37 -16.08 22.98 8.46
N GLY A 38 -15.68 22.32 9.55
CA GLY A 38 -15.01 21.02 9.50
C GLY A 38 -15.89 19.92 8.89
N ALA A 39 -17.15 19.85 9.31
CA ALA A 39 -18.12 18.89 8.77
C ALA A 39 -18.36 19.10 7.27
N ALA A 40 -18.48 20.35 6.82
CA ALA A 40 -18.67 20.67 5.40
C ALA A 40 -17.48 20.22 4.56
N VAL A 41 -16.25 20.52 4.99
CA VAL A 41 -15.03 20.07 4.32
C VAL A 41 -14.95 18.55 4.28
N PHE A 42 -15.32 17.87 5.38
CA PHE A 42 -15.33 16.41 5.44
C PHE A 42 -16.32 15.79 4.45
N VAL A 43 -17.56 16.28 4.41
CA VAL A 43 -18.60 15.78 3.49
C VAL A 43 -18.17 15.94 2.04
N LEU A 44 -17.62 17.10 1.67
CA LEU A 44 -17.10 17.34 0.32
C LEU A 44 -15.89 16.44 -0.01
N GLY A 45 -14.98 16.24 0.96
CA GLY A 45 -13.85 15.34 0.81
C GLY A 45 -14.28 13.89 0.57
N MET A 46 -15.24 13.40 1.35
CA MET A 46 -15.79 12.05 1.20
C MET A 46 -16.49 11.84 -0.14
N TYR A 47 -17.22 12.85 -0.63
CA TYR A 47 -17.83 12.82 -1.96
C TYR A 47 -16.76 12.63 -3.06
N LYS A 48 -15.68 13.40 -3.02
CA LYS A 48 -14.57 13.30 -3.99
C LYS A 48 -13.81 11.98 -3.90
N ILE A 49 -13.60 11.45 -2.69
CA ILE A 49 -12.99 10.13 -2.50
C ILE A 49 -13.86 9.03 -3.14
N ASN A 50 -15.18 9.10 -2.98
CA ASN A 50 -16.10 8.11 -3.55
C ASN A 50 -16.06 8.12 -5.09
N GLU A 51 -15.99 9.30 -5.70
CA GLU A 51 -15.79 9.46 -7.15
C GLU A 51 -14.48 8.79 -7.61
N GLY A 52 -13.35 9.10 -6.96
CA GLY A 52 -12.05 8.50 -7.29
C GLY A 52 -11.97 6.99 -7.01
N ARG A 53 -12.72 6.47 -6.02
CA ARG A 53 -12.83 5.02 -5.77
C ARG A 53 -13.55 4.30 -6.92
N ARG A 54 -14.60 4.89 -7.48
CA ARG A 54 -15.31 4.33 -8.64
C ARG A 54 -14.37 4.22 -9.84
N GLN A 55 -13.64 5.29 -10.14
CA GLN A 55 -12.66 5.30 -11.25
C GLN A 55 -11.56 4.25 -11.05
N ARG A 56 -10.96 4.17 -9.85
CA ARG A 56 -9.95 3.15 -9.55
C ARG A 56 -10.46 1.71 -9.67
N LYS A 57 -11.71 1.47 -9.26
CA LYS A 57 -12.36 0.17 -9.42
C LYS A 57 -12.52 -0.20 -10.90
N LEU A 58 -12.95 0.75 -11.73
CA LEU A 58 -13.10 0.53 -13.17
C LEU A 58 -11.75 0.22 -13.84
N LEU A 59 -10.70 1.00 -13.55
CA LEU A 59 -9.35 0.74 -14.05
C LEU A 59 -8.80 -0.62 -13.59
N HIS A 60 -9.08 -1.01 -12.34
CA HIS A 60 -8.68 -2.32 -11.85
C HIS A 60 -9.42 -3.44 -12.58
N GLN A 61 -10.73 -3.29 -12.81
CA GLN A 61 -11.52 -4.25 -13.57
C GLN A 61 -11.03 -4.37 -15.02
N GLU A 62 -10.70 -3.25 -15.67
CA GLU A 62 -10.12 -3.24 -17.01
C GLU A 62 -8.79 -4.00 -17.06
N ASN A 63 -7.91 -3.77 -16.09
CA ASN A 63 -6.64 -4.49 -15.97
C ASN A 63 -6.84 -6.00 -15.74
N VAL A 64 -7.77 -6.38 -14.88
CA VAL A 64 -8.09 -7.80 -14.63
C VAL A 64 -8.68 -8.45 -15.87
N ASN A 65 -9.62 -7.79 -16.55
CA ASN A 65 -10.21 -8.30 -17.79
C ASN A 65 -9.16 -8.47 -18.89
N SER A 66 -8.25 -7.50 -19.04
CA SER A 66 -7.14 -7.58 -19.99
C SER A 66 -6.25 -8.80 -19.71
N ARG A 67 -5.99 -9.10 -18.43
CA ARG A 67 -5.22 -10.29 -18.04
C ARG A 67 -5.99 -11.58 -18.31
N LEU A 68 -7.28 -11.64 -17.95
CA LEU A 68 -8.12 -12.82 -18.14
C LEU A 68 -8.20 -13.24 -19.62
N VAL A 69 -8.21 -12.27 -20.54
CA VAL A 69 -8.21 -12.53 -21.99
C VAL A 69 -6.89 -13.17 -22.44
N LEU A 70 -5.76 -12.76 -21.88
CA LEU A 70 -4.43 -13.25 -22.25
C LEU A 70 -4.03 -14.55 -21.53
N GLU A 71 -4.59 -14.78 -20.34
CA GLU A 71 -4.31 -15.93 -19.47
C GLU A 71 -4.36 -17.30 -20.18
N PRO A 72 -5.40 -17.67 -20.97
CA PRO A 72 -5.44 -18.98 -21.60
C PRO A 72 -4.29 -19.20 -22.60
N PHE A 73 -3.88 -18.16 -23.33
CA PHE A 73 -2.75 -18.25 -24.25
C PHE A 73 -1.42 -18.44 -23.49
N LEU A 74 -1.20 -17.66 -22.43
CA LEU A 74 0.01 -17.76 -21.60
C LEU A 74 0.10 -19.11 -20.88
N ASN A 75 -1.03 -19.63 -20.40
CA ASN A 75 -1.10 -20.95 -19.78
C ASN A 75 -0.78 -22.06 -20.78
N ALA A 76 -1.30 -21.99 -22.01
CA ALA A 76 -0.98 -22.97 -23.05
C ALA A 76 0.53 -22.96 -23.40
N GLU A 77 1.15 -21.79 -23.51
CA GLU A 77 2.60 -21.66 -23.71
C GLU A 77 3.41 -22.21 -22.52
N LYS A 78 2.94 -21.98 -21.30
CA LYS A 78 3.57 -22.54 -20.09
C LYS A 78 3.47 -24.07 -20.06
N ASP A 79 2.32 -24.63 -20.40
CA ASP A 79 2.10 -26.08 -20.42
C ASP A 79 2.99 -26.75 -21.48
N ARG A 80 3.14 -26.15 -22.67
CA ARG A 80 4.09 -26.62 -23.70
C ARG A 80 5.52 -26.70 -23.18
N ARG A 81 6.01 -25.63 -22.54
CA ARG A 81 7.35 -25.59 -21.95
C ARG A 81 7.51 -26.60 -20.83
N TYR A 82 6.47 -26.79 -20.03
CA TYR A 82 6.48 -27.75 -18.94
C TYR A 82 6.62 -29.18 -19.45
N ILE A 83 5.86 -29.57 -20.49
CA ILE A 83 5.96 -30.90 -21.09
C ILE A 83 7.38 -31.15 -21.65
N GLN A 84 7.97 -30.16 -22.32
CA GLN A 84 9.35 -30.24 -22.79
C GLN A 84 10.34 -30.48 -21.65
N GLN A 85 10.22 -29.70 -20.56
CA GLN A 85 11.08 -29.84 -19.39
C GLN A 85 10.92 -31.21 -18.70
N VAL A 86 9.70 -31.72 -18.62
CA VAL A 86 9.46 -33.06 -18.05
C VAL A 86 10.10 -34.13 -18.92
N ALA A 87 10.02 -34.01 -20.25
CA ALA A 87 10.69 -34.95 -21.16
C ALA A 87 12.21 -34.95 -20.95
N GLU A 88 12.83 -33.76 -20.90
CA GLU A 88 14.27 -33.61 -20.62
C GLU A 88 14.66 -34.19 -19.25
N GLN A 89 13.83 -33.98 -18.22
CA GLN A 89 14.06 -34.53 -16.89
C GLN A 89 14.00 -36.06 -16.88
N LEU A 90 13.04 -36.66 -17.57
CA LEU A 90 12.92 -38.12 -17.68
C LEU A 90 14.10 -38.73 -18.43
N GLU A 91 14.56 -38.08 -19.50
CA GLU A 91 15.77 -38.50 -20.23
C GLU A 91 17.01 -38.43 -19.32
N ALA A 92 17.20 -37.32 -18.61
CA ALA A 92 18.30 -37.15 -17.67
C ALA A 92 18.26 -38.18 -16.52
N GLU A 93 17.08 -38.41 -15.95
CA GLU A 93 16.86 -39.40 -14.90
C GLU A 93 17.25 -40.81 -15.38
N SER A 94 16.87 -41.17 -16.62
CA SER A 94 17.22 -42.47 -17.20
C SER A 94 18.73 -42.68 -17.36
N ILE A 95 19.46 -41.61 -17.67
CA ILE A 95 20.92 -41.64 -17.83
C ILE A 95 21.61 -41.71 -16.47
N ILE A 96 21.17 -40.89 -15.50
CA ILE A 96 21.78 -40.77 -14.18
C ILE A 96 21.53 -42.04 -13.35
N MET A 97 20.31 -42.60 -13.41
CA MET A 97 19.87 -43.70 -12.55
C MET A 97 20.07 -45.10 -13.16
N ARG A 98 20.71 -45.19 -14.33
CA ARG A 98 20.95 -46.46 -15.06
C ARG A 98 21.62 -47.56 -14.21
N ASP A 99 22.47 -47.15 -13.27
CA ASP A 99 23.32 -48.06 -12.49
C ASP A 99 22.66 -48.49 -11.16
N VAL A 100 21.46 -47.97 -10.83
CA VAL A 100 20.77 -48.21 -9.55
C VAL A 100 19.73 -49.33 -9.68
N LYS A 101 19.91 -50.42 -8.92
CA LYS A 101 19.01 -51.58 -8.95
C LYS A 101 17.63 -51.24 -8.39
N GLY A 102 16.58 -51.51 -9.18
CA GLY A 102 15.17 -51.35 -8.77
C GLY A 102 14.60 -49.96 -8.98
N TRP A 103 15.37 -49.03 -9.56
CA TRP A 103 14.87 -47.70 -9.94
C TRP A 103 14.03 -47.79 -11.21
N LYS A 104 12.83 -47.22 -11.20
CA LYS A 104 11.96 -47.07 -12.37
C LYS A 104 11.86 -45.59 -12.73
N VAL A 105 12.33 -45.25 -13.93
CA VAL A 105 12.29 -43.87 -14.43
C VAL A 105 10.86 -43.39 -14.56
N GLY A 106 10.57 -42.19 -14.05
CA GLY A 106 9.23 -41.59 -14.15
C GLY A 106 8.15 -42.27 -13.29
N GLU A 107 8.54 -43.06 -12.29
CA GLU A 107 7.58 -43.64 -11.35
C GLU A 107 6.90 -42.54 -10.53
N ARG A 108 5.57 -42.61 -10.41
CA ARG A 108 4.80 -41.62 -9.67
C ARG A 108 5.09 -41.78 -8.17
N VAL A 109 5.42 -40.67 -7.52
CA VAL A 109 5.60 -40.63 -6.05
C VAL A 109 4.26 -40.75 -5.32
N TYR A 110 3.18 -40.25 -5.92
CA TYR A 110 1.84 -40.29 -5.35
C TYR A 110 1.03 -41.47 -5.88
N ASN A 111 0.27 -42.12 -5.00
CA ASN A 111 -0.58 -43.26 -5.34
C ASN A 111 -1.88 -42.88 -6.09
N THR A 112 -2.05 -41.61 -6.45
CA THR A 112 -3.26 -41.10 -7.14
C THR A 112 -3.03 -40.96 -8.64
N ASP A 113 -4.06 -41.19 -9.45
CA ASP A 113 -4.01 -40.97 -10.91
C ASP A 113 -4.07 -39.50 -11.33
N ARG A 114 -4.27 -38.59 -10.38
CA ARG A 114 -4.30 -37.15 -10.65
C ARG A 114 -2.90 -36.62 -10.93
N PHE A 115 -2.79 -35.75 -11.92
CA PHE A 115 -1.59 -34.94 -12.12
C PHE A 115 -1.35 -34.02 -10.92
N ILE A 116 -0.15 -34.08 -10.36
CA ILE A 116 0.30 -33.21 -9.27
C ILE A 116 1.56 -32.51 -9.77
N PRO A 117 1.60 -31.16 -9.78
CA PRO A 117 2.79 -30.44 -10.19
C PRO A 117 3.94 -30.71 -9.21
N PRO A 118 5.19 -30.80 -9.70
CA PRO A 118 6.35 -30.99 -8.84
C PRO A 118 6.51 -29.79 -7.91
N ALA A 119 6.95 -30.04 -6.68
CA ALA A 119 7.10 -28.99 -5.66
C ALA A 119 8.19 -27.97 -6.02
N GLN A 120 9.22 -28.42 -6.75
CA GLN A 120 10.32 -27.60 -7.22
C GLN A 120 10.55 -27.88 -8.69
N ARG A 121 10.91 -26.83 -9.43
CA ARG A 121 11.40 -26.96 -10.79
C ARG A 121 12.83 -27.50 -10.74
N LEU A 122 13.06 -28.65 -11.36
CA LEU A 122 14.39 -29.22 -11.51
C LEU A 122 14.95 -28.79 -12.85
N ASP A 123 15.87 -27.83 -12.84
CA ASP A 123 16.66 -27.49 -14.02
C ASP A 123 17.82 -28.49 -14.08
N VAL A 124 17.72 -29.46 -15.00
CA VAL A 124 18.70 -30.53 -15.12
C VAL A 124 19.68 -30.18 -16.24
N GLU A 125 20.83 -29.63 -15.88
CA GLU A 125 21.96 -29.56 -16.82
C GLU A 125 22.64 -30.92 -16.89
N TYR A 126 22.41 -31.65 -17.99
CA TYR A 126 23.13 -32.88 -18.25
C TYR A 126 23.82 -32.81 -19.62
N LYS A 127 25.08 -33.24 -19.65
CA LYS A 127 25.92 -33.17 -20.86
C LYS A 127 25.55 -34.36 -21.75
N HIS A 128 24.84 -34.13 -22.86
CA HIS A 128 24.78 -35.10 -23.94
C HIS A 128 26.23 -35.37 -24.39
N LYS A 129 26.73 -36.58 -24.12
CA LYS A 129 28.01 -37.05 -24.66
C LYS A 129 27.84 -37.46 -26.11
#